data_AF-A0A510HNM6-F1
#
_entry.id   AF-A0A510HNM6-F1
#
_cell.length_a   1.000
_cell.length_b   1.000
_cell.length_c   1.000
_cell.angle_alpha   90.00
_cell.angle_beta   90.00
_cell.angle_gamma   90.00
#
_symmetry.space_group_name_H-M   'P 1'
#
loop_
_entity.id
_entity.type
_entity.pdbx_description
1 polymer ?
#
loop_
_entity_poly.entity_id
_entity_poly.type
_entity_poly.pdbx_seq_one_letter_code
_entity_poly.pdbx_strand_id
1 'polypeptide(L)'
;MVRLWGKDYGRRELMRRVGRLEQVAGVRLVVLGDGAGRGVRALEFRTGSGFSFEVLVDRAFDVGRCEFGGRPLSWLSGVGTSGPWFYEPEGLGFFRTFGGGLLTTCGLDHALFMAEDTAEQYHYPPKRTERYGLHGRVSNLPARLAGYGERWEGEECVLWAEGEVLQAAVFGEQLLLRRRIEARVGESRLTVRDEVENVGFDPTPHMYLYHVNLGFPVVDEGAGLLAPAVSVRPRGDYPAEGYGRFHAPEEGYVERVFEHELAAEEDGTVPVAVVNRSLGLGVYQLYDREQLPHHFVWRMLGEGTYVVGIEPSTNRTAGRLDARRRGELIELKAGERRSYAMELGVLEGEAEIENFARRVEAVKVRQARKGEMR
;
A
#
# COMPACT_ATOMS: atom_id res chain seq x y z
N MET A 1 -7.94 11.54 -24.43
CA MET A 1 -6.91 12.59 -24.63
C MET A 1 -6.03 12.60 -23.40
N VAL A 2 -4.80 13.10 -23.49
CA VAL A 2 -3.94 13.27 -22.31
C VAL A 2 -3.92 14.74 -21.91
N ARG A 3 -4.14 15.04 -20.62
CA ARG A 3 -4.15 16.40 -20.10
C ARG A 3 -2.79 16.74 -19.50
N LEU A 4 -2.06 17.65 -20.13
CA LEU A 4 -0.73 18.08 -19.69
C LEU A 4 -0.69 19.60 -19.58
N TRP A 5 -0.23 20.11 -18.44
CA TRP A 5 -0.04 21.54 -18.17
C TRP A 5 -1.27 22.40 -18.52
N GLY A 6 -2.46 21.93 -18.15
CA GLY A 6 -3.72 22.64 -18.37
C GLY A 6 -4.30 22.55 -19.79
N LYS A 7 -3.71 21.75 -20.68
CA LYS A 7 -4.22 21.53 -22.05
C LYS A 7 -4.39 20.04 -22.36
N ASP A 8 -5.47 19.73 -23.09
CA ASP A 8 -5.68 18.40 -23.67
C ASP A 8 -4.92 18.25 -24.99
N TYR A 9 -4.21 17.13 -25.12
CA TYR A 9 -3.53 16.74 -26.34
C TYR A 9 -4.07 15.40 -26.82
N GLY A 10 -4.43 15.34 -28.10
CA GLY A 10 -4.57 14.06 -28.80
C GLY A 10 -3.20 13.44 -29.07
N ARG A 11 -3.14 12.11 -29.26
CA ARG A 11 -1.91 11.35 -29.49
C ARG A 11 -1.06 11.97 -30.61
N ARG A 12 -1.65 12.16 -31.78
CA ARG A 12 -0.95 12.73 -32.94
C ARG A 12 -0.51 14.17 -32.69
N GLU A 13 -1.29 14.95 -31.96
CA GLU A 13 -0.94 16.34 -31.62
C GLU A 13 0.28 16.39 -30.69
N LEU A 14 0.30 15.55 -29.65
CA LEU A 14 1.42 15.46 -28.72
C LEU A 14 2.69 14.99 -29.42
N MET A 15 2.61 13.90 -30.19
CA MET A 15 3.76 13.28 -30.85
C MET A 15 4.36 14.14 -31.99
N ARG A 16 3.68 15.22 -32.42
CA ARG A 16 4.29 16.23 -33.31
C ARG A 16 5.23 17.19 -32.58
N ARG A 17 5.13 17.29 -31.25
CA ARG A 17 5.90 18.24 -30.42
C ARG A 17 7.11 17.60 -29.75
N VAL A 18 7.08 16.28 -29.56
CA VAL A 18 8.12 15.53 -28.85
C VAL A 18 8.70 14.44 -29.75
N GLY A 19 9.99 14.16 -29.62
CA GLY A 19 10.62 13.04 -30.33
C GLY A 19 10.29 11.67 -29.71
N ARG A 20 10.05 11.66 -28.39
CA ARG A 20 9.80 10.48 -27.57
C ARG A 20 8.83 10.85 -26.44
N LEU A 21 7.95 9.93 -26.03
CA LEU A 21 6.97 10.22 -24.97
C LEU A 21 7.67 10.52 -23.64
N GLU A 22 8.80 9.86 -23.39
CA GLU A 22 9.64 9.96 -22.19
C GLU A 22 10.15 11.39 -21.91
N GLN A 23 10.05 12.30 -22.89
CA GLN A 23 10.27 13.72 -22.67
C GLN A 23 9.24 14.32 -21.69
N VAL A 24 8.00 13.80 -21.67
CA VAL A 24 6.87 14.36 -20.91
C VAL A 24 6.24 13.37 -19.92
N ALA A 25 6.28 12.07 -20.23
CA ALA A 25 5.78 11.01 -19.36
C ALA A 25 6.40 9.66 -19.75
N GLY A 26 6.49 8.71 -18.83
CA GLY A 26 7.00 7.38 -19.16
C GLY A 26 7.42 6.57 -17.95
N VAL A 27 7.90 5.35 -18.23
CA VAL A 27 8.44 4.42 -17.24
C VAL A 27 9.87 4.08 -17.64
N ARG A 28 10.83 4.14 -16.71
CA ARG A 28 12.21 3.72 -16.96
C ARG A 28 12.74 2.78 -15.90
N LEU A 29 13.42 1.72 -16.31
CA LEU A 29 14.15 0.82 -15.40
C LEU A 29 15.51 1.42 -15.03
N VAL A 30 15.80 1.43 -13.73
CA VAL A 30 17.07 1.87 -13.15
C VAL A 30 17.57 0.84 -12.14
N VAL A 31 18.85 0.92 -11.80
CA VAL A 31 19.47 0.13 -10.72
C VAL A 31 20.12 1.11 -9.75
N LEU A 32 19.78 1.00 -8.47
CA LEU A 32 20.40 1.79 -7.42
C LEU A 32 21.88 1.40 -7.29
N GLY A 33 22.75 2.41 -7.28
CA GLY A 33 24.20 2.21 -7.36
C GLY A 33 24.96 2.17 -6.04
N ASP A 34 24.32 2.58 -4.93
CA ASP A 34 25.02 2.91 -3.68
C ASP A 34 24.32 2.42 -2.41
N GLY A 35 25.08 2.31 -1.32
CA GLY A 35 24.62 1.99 0.02
C GLY A 35 23.87 0.65 0.13
N ALA A 36 22.95 0.58 1.09
CA ALA A 36 22.13 -0.60 1.35
C ALA A 36 21.19 -0.96 0.17
N GLY A 37 20.90 0.00 -0.72
CA GLY A 37 20.10 -0.22 -1.92
C GLY A 37 20.89 -0.69 -3.14
N ARG A 38 22.23 -0.74 -3.08
CA ARG A 38 23.05 -1.08 -4.24
C ARG A 38 22.64 -2.41 -4.88
N GLY A 39 22.21 -2.36 -6.13
CA GLY A 39 21.75 -3.51 -6.91
C GLY A 39 20.23 -3.63 -6.99
N VAL A 40 19.48 -2.85 -6.21
CA VAL A 40 18.01 -2.86 -6.25
C VAL A 40 17.56 -2.23 -7.56
N ARG A 41 16.73 -2.95 -8.31
CA ARG A 41 16.06 -2.47 -9.51
C ARG A 41 14.82 -1.68 -9.12
N ALA A 42 14.60 -0.56 -9.78
CA ALA A 42 13.41 0.26 -9.65
C ALA A 42 12.88 0.69 -11.02
N LEU A 43 11.57 0.84 -11.13
CA LEU A 43 10.91 1.46 -12.28
C LEU A 43 10.45 2.85 -11.87
N GLU A 44 10.96 3.89 -12.50
CA GLU A 44 10.52 5.26 -12.25
C GLU A 44 9.40 5.64 -13.20
N PHE A 45 8.25 6.00 -12.64
CA PHE A 45 7.07 6.50 -13.34
C PHE A 45 7.00 8.02 -13.26
N ARG A 46 6.74 8.67 -14.39
CA ARG A 46 6.41 10.09 -14.46
C ARG A 46 5.17 10.26 -15.32
N THR A 47 4.08 10.76 -14.74
CA THR A 47 2.80 10.91 -15.47
C THR A 47 2.71 12.21 -16.27
N GLY A 48 3.62 13.15 -16.03
CA GLY A 48 3.59 14.49 -16.64
C GLY A 48 2.63 15.48 -15.95
N SER A 49 1.84 15.04 -14.95
CA SER A 49 1.01 15.93 -14.12
C SER A 49 1.77 16.59 -12.96
N GLY A 50 3.03 16.18 -12.75
CA GLY A 50 3.78 16.44 -11.52
C GLY A 50 3.77 15.26 -10.55
N PHE A 51 2.90 14.26 -10.77
CA PHE A 51 2.90 13.01 -10.02
C PHE A 51 3.99 12.06 -10.55
N SER A 52 4.88 11.65 -9.65
CA SER A 52 5.91 10.67 -9.95
C SER A 52 6.09 9.70 -8.80
N PHE A 53 6.46 8.46 -9.12
CA PHE A 53 6.68 7.42 -8.14
C PHE A 53 7.65 6.38 -8.68
N GLU A 54 8.22 5.58 -7.79
CA GLU A 54 9.02 4.42 -8.15
C GLU A 54 8.34 3.12 -7.73
N VAL A 55 8.53 2.08 -8.54
CA VAL A 55 8.18 0.71 -8.19
C VAL A 55 9.47 -0.06 -7.94
N LEU A 56 9.63 -0.57 -6.73
CA LEU A 56 10.82 -1.29 -6.28
C LEU A 56 10.72 -2.76 -6.68
N VAL A 57 11.27 -3.08 -7.85
CA VAL A 57 11.18 -4.43 -8.43
C VAL A 57 11.72 -5.48 -7.46
N ASP A 58 12.80 -5.16 -6.73
CA ASP A 58 13.44 -6.10 -5.80
C ASP A 58 12.89 -6.07 -4.37
N ARG A 59 11.77 -5.37 -4.13
CA ARG A 59 11.09 -5.24 -2.83
C ARG A 59 9.57 -5.45 -3.01
N ALA A 60 9.14 -6.69 -3.23
CA ALA A 60 7.74 -7.06 -3.48
C ALA A 60 7.04 -6.35 -4.66
N PHE A 61 7.78 -5.66 -5.54
CA PHE A 61 7.17 -4.77 -6.53
C PHE A 61 6.33 -3.66 -5.86
N ASP A 62 6.77 -3.21 -4.68
CA ASP A 62 6.13 -2.16 -3.89
C ASP A 62 6.37 -0.76 -4.45
N VAL A 63 5.54 0.19 -4.04
CA VAL A 63 5.70 1.59 -4.43
C VAL A 63 6.60 2.30 -3.42
N GLY A 64 7.78 2.72 -3.86
CA GLY A 64 8.79 3.38 -3.04
C GLY A 64 8.50 4.88 -2.86
N ARG A 65 9.50 5.73 -3.14
CA ARG A 65 9.32 7.18 -3.16
C ARG A 65 8.18 7.57 -4.11
N CYS A 66 7.29 8.43 -3.64
CA CYS A 66 6.22 9.04 -4.43
C CYS A 66 6.12 10.52 -4.07
N GLU A 67 5.95 11.38 -5.09
CA GLU A 67 5.91 12.83 -4.94
C GLU A 67 4.93 13.49 -5.92
N PHE A 68 4.52 14.70 -5.58
CA PHE A 68 3.71 15.55 -6.43
C PHE A 68 4.28 16.97 -6.52
N GLY A 69 4.78 17.33 -7.70
CA GLY A 69 5.40 18.64 -7.95
C GLY A 69 6.62 18.90 -7.05
N GLY A 70 7.41 17.86 -6.75
CA GLY A 70 8.57 17.94 -5.85
C GLY A 70 8.23 17.90 -4.36
N ARG A 71 6.94 17.80 -3.98
CA ARG A 71 6.52 17.57 -2.59
C ARG A 71 6.39 16.06 -2.33
N PRO A 72 7.10 15.48 -1.35
CA PRO A 72 6.95 14.08 -0.99
C PRO A 72 5.51 13.75 -0.57
N LEU A 73 5.03 12.56 -0.95
CA LEU A 73 3.76 12.00 -0.49
C LEU A 73 3.99 10.82 0.43
N SER A 74 5.03 10.03 0.16
CA SER A 74 5.40 8.88 0.98
C SER A 74 6.38 9.22 2.10
N TRP A 75 6.28 8.49 3.19
CA TRP A 75 7.32 8.48 4.22
C TRP A 75 8.48 7.57 3.80
N LEU A 76 9.71 8.03 4.05
CA LEU A 76 10.92 7.23 3.90
C LEU A 76 11.59 7.10 5.26
N SER A 77 11.92 5.87 5.64
CA SER A 77 12.60 5.61 6.90
C SER A 77 14.11 5.88 6.78
N GLY A 78 14.79 5.97 7.93
CA GLY A 78 16.26 6.07 7.98
C GLY A 78 17.00 4.82 7.46
N VAL A 79 16.29 3.72 7.22
CA VAL A 79 16.86 2.49 6.61
C VAL A 79 17.09 2.68 5.11
N GLY A 80 16.25 3.51 4.46
CA GLY A 80 16.22 3.67 3.01
C GLY A 80 15.80 2.39 2.28
N THR A 81 16.06 2.35 0.98
CA THR A 81 15.67 1.24 0.08
C THR A 81 16.62 0.04 0.23
N SER A 82 16.65 -0.57 1.41
CA SER A 82 17.52 -1.73 1.69
C SER A 82 17.19 -2.90 0.77
N GLY A 83 18.20 -3.46 0.11
CA GLY A 83 17.99 -4.61 -0.76
C GLY A 83 17.60 -5.89 -0.02
N PRO A 84 17.03 -6.88 -0.74
CA PRO A 84 16.55 -8.14 -0.17
C PRO A 84 17.66 -9.00 0.44
N TRP A 85 18.93 -8.78 0.06
CA TRP A 85 20.10 -9.47 0.64
C TRP A 85 20.40 -9.10 2.09
N PHE A 86 19.74 -8.08 2.65
CA PHE A 86 19.83 -7.72 4.07
C PHE A 86 18.65 -8.23 4.89
N TYR A 87 17.85 -9.16 4.35
CA TYR A 87 16.65 -9.65 5.00
C TYR A 87 16.93 -10.32 6.36
N GLU A 88 16.18 -9.90 7.39
CA GLU A 88 16.16 -10.52 8.71
C GLU A 88 14.76 -11.13 8.98
N PRO A 89 14.63 -12.48 9.00
CA PRO A 89 13.33 -13.14 9.01
C PRO A 89 12.63 -13.23 10.36
N GLU A 90 13.36 -13.05 11.46
CA GLU A 90 12.84 -13.32 12.81
C GLU A 90 12.51 -12.05 13.58
N GLY A 91 11.51 -12.15 14.48
CA GLY A 91 11.19 -11.07 15.42
C GLY A 91 10.96 -9.73 14.72
N LEU A 92 11.55 -8.68 15.28
CA LEU A 92 11.43 -7.31 14.75
C LEU A 92 12.41 -7.00 13.62
N GLY A 93 13.04 -8.02 13.01
CA GLY A 93 14.01 -7.85 11.92
C GLY A 93 13.48 -7.07 10.71
N PHE A 94 12.16 -7.05 10.50
CA PHE A 94 11.50 -6.18 9.52
C PHE A 94 11.95 -4.72 9.62
N PHE A 95 12.12 -4.18 10.83
CA PHE A 95 12.54 -2.78 11.02
C PHE A 95 13.97 -2.50 10.53
N ARG A 96 14.81 -3.51 10.28
CA ARG A 96 16.14 -3.34 9.67
C ARG A 96 16.10 -3.20 8.16
N THR A 97 14.97 -3.50 7.53
CA THR A 97 14.78 -3.44 6.07
C THR A 97 13.55 -2.65 5.64
N PHE A 98 12.73 -2.16 6.59
CA PHE A 98 11.54 -1.37 6.32
C PHE A 98 11.92 0.04 5.90
N GLY A 99 12.05 0.25 4.59
CA GLY A 99 12.37 1.55 3.99
C GLY A 99 11.21 2.55 3.99
N GLY A 100 10.00 2.13 4.35
CA GLY A 100 8.77 2.88 4.08
C GLY A 100 8.45 2.83 2.58
N GLY A 101 8.33 4.01 1.97
CA GLY A 101 7.75 4.16 0.63
C GLY A 101 6.24 4.34 0.71
N LEU A 102 5.61 4.64 -0.42
CA LEU A 102 4.16 4.88 -0.45
C LEU A 102 3.39 3.62 -0.08
N LEU A 103 3.88 2.44 -0.48
CA LEU A 103 3.28 1.16 -0.20
C LEU A 103 4.36 0.17 0.24
N THR A 104 4.13 -0.52 1.34
CA THR A 104 4.87 -1.75 1.68
C THR A 104 3.88 -2.89 1.81
N THR A 105 4.13 -4.00 1.13
CA THR A 105 3.27 -5.18 1.22
C THR A 105 3.65 -6.03 2.42
N CYS A 106 2.67 -6.40 3.23
CA CYS A 106 2.83 -7.34 4.34
C CYS A 106 2.05 -8.64 4.04
N GLY A 107 2.69 -9.79 4.23
CA GLY A 107 2.22 -11.07 3.71
C GLY A 107 3.35 -12.03 3.32
N LEU A 108 3.10 -13.05 2.49
CA LEU A 108 1.80 -13.46 1.94
C LEU A 108 1.11 -14.51 2.81
N ASP A 109 1.87 -15.31 3.53
CA ASP A 109 1.35 -16.31 4.46
C ASP A 109 1.14 -15.76 5.86
N HIS A 110 1.77 -14.63 6.19
CA HIS A 110 1.70 -13.98 7.48
C HIS A 110 1.84 -12.45 7.37
N ALA A 111 1.04 -11.73 8.16
CA ALA A 111 1.16 -10.29 8.35
C ALA A 111 0.93 -9.95 9.83
N LEU A 112 1.34 -8.73 10.24
CA LEU A 112 1.30 -8.21 11.61
C LEU A 112 2.39 -8.80 12.52
N PHE A 113 2.14 -8.83 13.82
CA PHE A 113 3.12 -9.20 14.85
C PHE A 113 3.48 -10.68 14.82
N MET A 114 4.59 -11.00 15.49
CA MET A 114 5.18 -12.32 15.60
C MET A 114 4.17 -13.41 15.94
N ALA A 115 4.34 -14.56 15.30
CA ALA A 115 3.58 -15.76 15.63
C ALA A 115 4.44 -17.01 15.45
N GLU A 116 4.08 -18.07 16.17
CA GLU A 116 4.50 -19.44 15.87
C GLU A 116 3.23 -20.26 15.66
N ASP A 117 3.15 -21.00 14.55
CA ASP A 117 1.96 -21.77 14.19
C ASP A 117 2.36 -23.11 13.55
N THR A 118 1.39 -24.01 13.40
CA THR A 118 1.60 -25.33 12.79
C THR A 118 2.11 -25.23 11.34
N ALA A 119 3.01 -26.14 11.01
CA ALA A 119 3.53 -26.40 9.66
C ALA A 119 3.27 -27.85 9.22
N GLU A 120 2.48 -28.61 9.99
CA GLU A 120 2.22 -30.04 9.75
C GLU A 120 1.59 -30.31 8.36
N GLN A 121 0.88 -29.33 7.81
CA GLN A 121 0.30 -29.40 6.46
C GLN A 121 1.33 -29.56 5.34
N TYR A 122 2.60 -29.27 5.58
CA TYR A 122 3.67 -29.41 4.58
C TYR A 122 4.36 -30.78 4.62
N HIS A 123 3.80 -31.73 5.39
CA HIS A 123 4.16 -33.15 5.37
C HIS A 123 5.66 -33.46 5.58
N TYR A 124 6.37 -32.62 6.34
CA TYR A 124 7.79 -32.79 6.61
C TYR A 124 8.06 -32.96 8.12
N PRO A 125 8.31 -34.19 8.60
CA PRO A 125 8.41 -34.48 10.03
C PRO A 125 9.38 -33.61 10.84
N PRO A 126 10.54 -33.17 10.30
CA PRO A 126 11.43 -32.24 11.01
C PRO A 126 10.86 -30.83 11.21
N LYS A 127 9.82 -30.43 10.47
CA LYS A 127 9.19 -29.10 10.52
C LYS A 127 7.74 -29.22 10.97
N ARG A 128 7.52 -29.17 12.29
CA ARG A 128 6.18 -29.22 12.89
C ARG A 128 5.55 -27.84 13.08
N THR A 129 6.37 -26.82 13.30
CA THR A 129 5.95 -25.43 13.45
C THR A 129 6.79 -24.52 12.55
N GLU A 130 6.27 -23.31 12.31
CA GLU A 130 6.94 -22.23 11.60
C GLU A 130 6.89 -20.96 12.46
N ARG A 131 8.00 -20.21 12.47
CA ARG A 131 8.11 -18.93 13.19
C ARG A 131 8.02 -17.79 12.18
N TYR A 132 7.11 -16.87 12.43
CA TYR A 132 6.82 -15.75 11.54
C TYR A 132 7.40 -14.45 12.07
N GLY A 133 8.11 -13.75 11.20
CA GLY A 133 8.65 -12.39 11.31
C GLY A 133 7.57 -11.29 11.31
N LEU A 134 7.86 -10.09 11.84
CA LEU A 134 6.94 -8.96 11.76
C LEU A 134 6.62 -8.69 10.29
N HIS A 135 5.33 -8.66 9.94
CA HIS A 135 4.81 -8.43 8.59
C HIS A 135 5.18 -9.47 7.52
N GLY A 136 5.73 -10.62 7.92
CA GLY A 136 6.04 -11.71 7.01
C GLY A 136 7.29 -11.45 6.16
N ARG A 137 7.33 -12.04 4.96
CA ARG A 137 8.56 -12.12 4.14
C ARG A 137 8.49 -11.30 2.87
N VAL A 138 7.28 -11.07 2.35
CA VAL A 138 7.06 -10.62 0.97
C VAL A 138 7.80 -9.34 0.61
N SER A 139 7.83 -8.35 1.51
CA SER A 139 8.51 -7.05 1.32
C SER A 139 10.01 -7.16 1.03
N ASN A 140 10.63 -8.30 1.31
CA ASN A 140 12.04 -8.60 1.06
C ASN A 140 12.24 -9.61 -0.08
N LEU A 141 11.23 -9.91 -0.89
CA LEU A 141 11.34 -10.80 -2.03
C LEU A 141 11.46 -10.01 -3.34
N PRO A 142 12.44 -10.32 -4.20
CA PRO A 142 12.56 -9.69 -5.49
C PRO A 142 11.55 -10.23 -6.48
N ALA A 143 10.97 -9.35 -7.29
CA ALA A 143 10.04 -9.73 -8.34
C ALA A 143 10.77 -10.17 -9.61
N ARG A 144 10.23 -11.18 -10.27
CA ARG A 144 10.44 -11.39 -11.71
C ARG A 144 9.68 -10.29 -12.46
N LEU A 145 10.41 -9.38 -13.09
CA LEU A 145 9.84 -8.33 -13.92
C LEU A 145 9.25 -8.94 -15.19
N ALA A 146 7.93 -8.90 -15.34
CA ALA A 146 7.22 -9.44 -16.50
C ALA A 146 7.18 -8.45 -17.67
N GLY A 147 7.03 -7.16 -17.36
CA GLY A 147 7.04 -6.11 -18.37
C GLY A 147 6.79 -4.73 -17.78
N TYR A 148 7.08 -3.68 -18.55
CA TYR A 148 6.76 -2.30 -18.23
C TYR A 148 6.77 -1.45 -19.50
N GLY A 149 6.15 -0.27 -19.44
CA GLY A 149 6.23 0.74 -20.49
C GLY A 149 4.95 1.55 -20.60
N GLU A 150 4.73 2.13 -21.77
CA GLU A 150 3.52 2.84 -22.12
C GLU A 150 2.66 2.09 -23.14
N ARG A 151 1.34 2.30 -23.09
CA ARG A 151 0.39 1.83 -24.10
C ARG A 151 -0.63 2.93 -24.38
N TRP A 152 -0.89 3.19 -25.66
CA TRP A 152 -1.98 4.07 -26.06
C TRP A 152 -3.28 3.27 -26.19
N GLU A 153 -4.33 3.76 -25.54
CA GLU A 153 -5.69 3.25 -25.61
C GLU A 153 -6.57 4.35 -26.21
N GLY A 154 -6.67 4.34 -27.54
CA GLY A 154 -7.22 5.47 -28.29
C GLY A 154 -6.39 6.74 -28.08
N GLU A 155 -7.01 7.75 -27.47
CA GLU A 155 -6.40 9.06 -27.19
C GLU A 155 -5.85 9.16 -25.75
N GLU A 156 -5.92 8.10 -24.96
CA GLU A 156 -5.36 8.03 -23.62
C GLU A 156 -4.07 7.21 -23.63
N CYS A 157 -3.17 7.51 -22.70
CA CYS A 157 -1.90 6.79 -22.58
C CYS A 157 -1.75 6.25 -21.15
N VAL A 158 -1.62 4.94 -21.05
CA VAL A 158 -1.44 4.20 -19.79
C VAL A 158 0.04 3.85 -19.65
N LEU A 159 0.62 4.25 -18.52
CA LEU A 159 1.91 3.78 -18.03
C LEU A 159 1.65 2.54 -17.17
N TRP A 160 2.41 1.47 -17.37
CA TRP A 160 2.18 0.22 -16.67
C TRP A 160 3.47 -0.52 -16.34
N ALA A 161 3.40 -1.34 -15.30
CA ALA A 161 4.41 -2.36 -15.01
C ALA A 161 3.77 -3.59 -14.36
N GLU A 162 4.35 -4.75 -14.62
CA GLU A 162 3.92 -6.04 -14.08
C GLU A 162 5.10 -6.82 -13.53
N GLY A 163 4.90 -7.42 -12.37
CA GLY A 163 5.88 -8.22 -11.67
C GLY A 163 5.25 -9.42 -10.98
N GLU A 164 6.04 -10.47 -10.82
CA GLU A 164 5.67 -11.66 -10.07
C GLU A 164 6.62 -11.88 -8.89
N VAL A 165 6.08 -12.04 -7.68
CA VAL A 165 6.83 -12.27 -6.46
C VAL A 165 6.47 -13.65 -5.94
N LEU A 166 7.44 -14.57 -5.95
CA LEU A 166 7.25 -15.94 -5.46
C LEU A 166 7.77 -16.03 -4.03
N GLN A 167 6.87 -16.31 -3.09
CA GLN A 167 7.23 -16.77 -1.75
C GLN A 167 7.14 -18.29 -1.73
N ALA A 168 8.29 -18.97 -1.66
CA ALA A 168 8.33 -20.43 -1.70
C ALA A 168 9.41 -21.01 -0.78
N ALA A 169 9.10 -22.17 -0.20
CA ALA A 169 10.06 -23.00 0.52
C ALA A 169 9.89 -24.49 0.15
N VAL A 170 10.99 -25.23 0.13
CA VAL A 170 10.91 -26.70 0.11
C VAL A 170 10.31 -27.13 1.45
N PHE A 171 9.29 -28.00 1.41
CA PHE A 171 8.54 -28.38 2.60
C PHE A 171 7.87 -27.18 3.30
N GLY A 172 7.29 -26.28 2.50
CA GLY A 172 6.64 -25.07 2.98
C GLY A 172 5.66 -24.49 1.97
N GLU A 173 5.31 -23.23 2.19
CA GLU A 173 4.40 -22.48 1.34
C GLU A 173 4.92 -22.35 -0.10
N GLN A 174 3.99 -22.17 -1.04
CA GLN A 174 4.29 -21.73 -2.40
C GLN A 174 3.19 -20.76 -2.86
N LEU A 175 3.38 -19.48 -2.56
CA LEU A 175 2.45 -18.40 -2.89
C LEU A 175 3.06 -17.49 -3.95
N LEU A 176 2.33 -17.24 -5.02
CA LEU A 176 2.72 -16.34 -6.09
C LEU A 176 1.84 -15.09 -6.06
N LEU A 177 2.46 -13.93 -5.81
CA LEU A 177 1.84 -12.63 -6.02
C LEU A 177 2.12 -12.17 -7.45
N ARG A 178 1.07 -11.91 -8.23
CA ARG A 178 1.13 -11.17 -9.48
C ARG A 178 0.62 -9.76 -9.25
N ARG A 179 1.46 -8.76 -9.49
CA ARG A 179 1.11 -7.35 -9.31
C ARG A 179 1.17 -6.62 -10.64
N ARG A 180 0.12 -5.85 -10.93
CA ARG A 180 0.08 -4.84 -12.00
C ARG A 180 -0.08 -3.45 -11.37
N ILE A 181 0.80 -2.54 -11.74
CA ILE A 181 0.71 -1.13 -11.37
C ILE A 181 0.46 -0.31 -12.65
N GLU A 182 -0.54 0.57 -12.61
CA GLU A 182 -0.87 1.45 -13.72
C GLU A 182 -1.07 2.90 -13.27
N ALA A 183 -0.71 3.85 -14.13
CA ALA A 183 -1.05 5.26 -14.01
C ALA A 183 -1.34 5.82 -15.41
N ARG A 184 -2.21 6.83 -15.52
CA ARG A 184 -2.49 7.48 -16.81
C ARG A 184 -1.67 8.75 -16.96
N VAL A 185 -1.20 9.02 -18.18
CA VAL A 185 -0.49 10.27 -18.50
C VAL A 185 -1.42 11.46 -18.27
N GLY A 186 -0.98 12.41 -17.46
CA GLY A 186 -1.75 13.58 -17.05
C GLY A 186 -2.57 13.42 -15.76
N GLU A 187 -2.62 12.21 -15.19
CA GLU A 187 -3.29 11.98 -13.90
C GLU A 187 -2.30 11.94 -12.72
N SER A 188 -2.82 12.20 -11.52
CA SER A 188 -2.06 12.23 -10.26
C SER A 188 -2.45 11.07 -9.33
N ARG A 189 -2.61 9.88 -9.91
CA ARG A 189 -2.97 8.66 -9.20
C ARG A 189 -2.35 7.43 -9.85
N LEU A 190 -2.27 6.35 -9.09
CA LEU A 190 -1.91 5.02 -9.55
C LEU A 190 -2.93 3.99 -9.06
N THR A 191 -2.98 2.85 -9.75
CA THR A 191 -3.73 1.67 -9.30
C THR A 191 -2.77 0.50 -9.11
N VAL A 192 -3.02 -0.27 -8.05
CA VAL A 192 -2.35 -1.53 -7.74
C VAL A 192 -3.40 -2.64 -7.85
N ARG A 193 -3.13 -3.64 -8.69
CA ARG A 193 -3.97 -4.83 -8.85
C ARG A 193 -3.12 -6.06 -8.59
N ASP A 194 -3.49 -6.79 -7.57
CA ASP A 194 -2.79 -7.96 -7.11
C ASP A 194 -3.66 -9.20 -7.24
N GLU A 195 -3.02 -10.30 -7.58
CA GLU A 195 -3.57 -11.65 -7.49
C GLU A 195 -2.57 -12.52 -6.71
N VAL A 196 -3.03 -13.14 -5.62
CA VAL A 196 -2.26 -14.11 -4.85
C VAL A 196 -2.81 -15.50 -5.13
N GLU A 197 -1.96 -16.38 -5.65
CA GLU A 197 -2.28 -17.78 -5.97
C GLU A 197 -1.45 -18.72 -5.10
N ASN A 198 -2.08 -19.76 -4.55
CA ASN A 198 -1.33 -20.91 -4.06
C ASN A 198 -0.93 -21.80 -5.25
N VAL A 199 0.33 -21.67 -5.68
CA VAL A 199 0.90 -22.45 -6.78
C VAL A 199 1.50 -23.78 -6.30
N GLY A 200 1.45 -24.05 -4.99
CA GLY A 200 1.75 -25.34 -4.40
C GLY A 200 0.55 -26.29 -4.36
N PHE A 201 0.73 -27.42 -3.67
CA PHE A 201 -0.31 -28.45 -3.52
C PHE A 201 -0.91 -28.51 -2.11
N ASP A 202 -0.18 -28.05 -1.10
CA ASP A 202 -0.65 -28.05 0.29
C ASP A 202 -1.47 -26.80 0.60
N PRO A 203 -2.58 -26.91 1.36
CA PRO A 203 -3.32 -25.76 1.85
C PRO A 203 -2.40 -24.80 2.62
N THR A 204 -2.41 -23.54 2.25
CA THR A 204 -1.49 -22.54 2.81
C THR A 204 -2.29 -21.37 3.39
N PRO A 205 -2.03 -20.98 4.65
CA PRO A 205 -2.60 -19.77 5.24
C PRO A 205 -2.23 -18.53 4.45
N HIS A 206 -3.14 -17.57 4.36
CA HIS A 206 -2.94 -16.31 3.66
C HIS A 206 -3.36 -15.13 4.53
N MET A 207 -2.49 -14.12 4.58
CA MET A 207 -2.72 -12.83 5.24
C MET A 207 -2.14 -11.74 4.36
N TYR A 208 -2.87 -10.63 4.24
CA TYR A 208 -2.51 -9.54 3.36
C TYR A 208 -2.81 -8.18 3.98
N LEU A 209 -1.87 -7.25 3.86
CA LEU A 209 -2.01 -5.88 4.31
C LEU A 209 -1.21 -4.96 3.39
N TYR A 210 -1.88 -3.90 2.91
CA TYR A 210 -1.22 -2.81 2.21
C TYR A 210 -0.82 -1.76 3.24
N HIS A 211 0.48 -1.67 3.52
CA HIS A 211 1.01 -0.70 4.47
C HIS A 211 1.30 0.62 3.75
N VAL A 212 0.31 1.52 3.65
CA VAL A 212 0.49 2.80 2.93
C VAL A 212 1.05 3.86 3.87
N ASN A 213 2.28 4.32 3.63
CA ASN A 213 3.01 5.20 4.55
C ASN A 213 3.05 6.63 4.04
N LEU A 214 2.40 7.54 4.75
CA LEU A 214 2.37 8.96 4.44
C LEU A 214 3.26 9.73 5.41
N GLY A 215 4.05 10.65 4.88
CA GLY A 215 5.00 11.45 5.66
C GLY A 215 4.83 12.95 5.44
N PHE A 216 5.78 13.72 5.97
CA PHE A 216 5.87 15.16 5.71
C PHE A 216 6.09 15.44 4.20
N PRO A 217 5.45 16.48 3.62
CA PRO A 217 4.62 17.51 4.26
C PRO A 217 3.12 17.19 4.33
N VAL A 218 2.66 16.05 3.79
CA VAL A 218 1.23 15.67 3.85
C VAL A 218 0.81 15.43 5.30
N VAL A 219 1.65 14.72 6.06
CA VAL A 219 1.56 14.62 7.52
C VAL A 219 2.35 15.78 8.11
N ASP A 220 1.66 16.67 8.80
CA ASP A 220 2.26 17.76 9.59
C ASP A 220 1.23 18.25 10.62
N GLU A 221 1.59 19.27 11.40
CA GLU A 221 0.65 19.99 12.25
C GLU A 221 -0.59 20.46 11.46
N GLY A 222 -1.77 20.14 12.00
CA GLY A 222 -3.06 20.52 11.39
C GLY A 222 -3.52 19.59 10.27
N ALA A 223 -2.71 18.60 9.87
CA ALA A 223 -3.17 17.52 9.00
C ALA A 223 -4.16 16.60 9.73
N GLY A 224 -4.97 15.87 8.97
CA GLY A 224 -5.93 14.94 9.56
C GLY A 224 -6.47 13.89 8.61
N LEU A 225 -7.11 12.89 9.20
CA LEU A 225 -7.71 11.75 8.53
C LEU A 225 -9.15 12.07 8.11
N LEU A 226 -9.47 11.73 6.87
CA LEU A 226 -10.84 11.59 6.35
C LEU A 226 -11.13 10.11 6.16
N ALA A 227 -12.01 9.54 6.98
CA ALA A 227 -12.43 8.14 6.86
C ALA A 227 -13.90 7.96 7.24
N PRO A 228 -14.65 7.06 6.57
CA PRO A 228 -16.04 6.74 6.88
C PRO A 228 -16.14 5.78 8.07
N ALA A 229 -15.49 6.12 9.18
CA ALA A 229 -15.40 5.27 10.36
C ALA A 229 -16.77 5.12 11.05
N VAL A 230 -17.15 3.86 11.29
CA VAL A 230 -18.31 3.45 12.08
C VAL A 230 -17.89 3.22 13.52
N SER A 231 -16.76 2.54 13.74
CA SER A 231 -16.15 2.35 15.05
C SER A 231 -14.63 2.41 14.95
N VAL A 232 -14.00 2.84 16.05
CA VAL A 232 -12.55 3.02 16.17
C VAL A 232 -12.12 2.40 17.50
N ARG A 233 -11.15 1.50 17.47
CA ARG A 233 -10.64 0.84 18.67
C ARG A 233 -9.11 1.00 18.76
N PRO A 234 -8.57 1.52 19.87
CA PRO A 234 -7.13 1.59 20.06
C PRO A 234 -6.56 0.18 20.29
N ARG A 235 -5.40 -0.11 19.68
CA ARG A 235 -4.62 -1.33 19.91
C ARG A 235 -3.63 -1.11 21.07
N GLY A 236 -4.17 -0.80 22.25
CA GLY A 236 -3.37 -0.55 23.45
C GLY A 236 -4.14 0.28 24.47
N ASP A 237 -3.46 0.61 25.57
CA ASP A 237 -4.02 1.42 26.66
C ASP A 237 -3.81 2.92 26.39
N TYR A 238 -4.57 3.46 25.43
CA TYR A 238 -4.58 4.88 25.09
C TYR A 238 -5.94 5.27 24.46
N PRO A 239 -6.38 6.53 24.58
CA PRO A 239 -7.69 6.96 24.08
C PRO A 239 -7.73 7.00 22.54
N ALA A 240 -8.91 6.69 21.99
CA ALA A 240 -9.22 6.89 20.57
C ALA A 240 -9.60 8.34 20.24
N GLU A 241 -9.81 9.20 21.24
CA GLU A 241 -10.20 10.58 21.01
C GLU A 241 -9.10 11.34 20.23
N GLY A 242 -9.52 12.07 19.19
CA GLY A 242 -8.60 12.85 18.37
C GLY A 242 -7.61 12.03 17.55
N TYR A 243 -7.80 10.70 17.41
CA TYR A 243 -6.86 9.84 16.70
C TYR A 243 -6.52 10.31 15.28
N GLY A 244 -7.51 10.88 14.58
CA GLY A 244 -7.40 11.39 13.21
C GLY A 244 -6.90 12.84 13.09
N ARG A 245 -6.43 13.48 14.17
CA ARG A 245 -5.76 14.79 14.13
C ARG A 245 -4.26 14.60 14.33
N PHE A 246 -3.46 15.24 13.49
CA PHE A 246 -2.00 15.14 13.51
C PHE A 246 -1.38 16.47 13.94
N HIS A 247 -0.29 16.37 14.70
CA HIS A 247 0.46 17.49 15.28
C HIS A 247 1.93 17.36 14.91
N ALA A 248 2.72 18.42 15.12
CA ALA A 248 4.15 18.43 14.89
C ALA A 248 4.87 17.26 15.63
N PRO A 249 6.07 16.83 15.17
CA PRO A 249 6.82 15.77 15.80
C PRO A 249 7.02 15.96 17.31
N GLU A 250 6.90 14.88 18.08
CA GLU A 250 7.00 14.87 19.53
C GLU A 250 8.19 14.00 19.99
N GLU A 251 8.99 14.53 20.92
CA GLU A 251 10.09 13.79 21.54
C GLU A 251 9.55 12.57 22.31
N GLY A 252 10.13 11.39 22.07
CA GLY A 252 9.74 10.17 22.79
C GLY A 252 8.33 9.66 22.49
N TYR A 253 7.71 10.09 21.39
CA TYR A 253 6.38 9.63 20.99
C TYR A 253 6.35 8.10 20.84
N VAL A 254 5.39 7.45 21.49
CA VAL A 254 5.14 6.00 21.36
C VAL A 254 4.05 5.80 20.32
N GLU A 255 4.29 4.89 19.36
CA GLU A 255 3.33 4.58 18.30
C GLU A 255 1.93 4.28 18.86
N ARG A 256 0.91 4.64 18.08
CA ARG A 256 -0.48 4.29 18.39
C ARG A 256 -1.13 3.74 17.15
N VAL A 257 -1.66 2.52 17.26
CA VAL A 257 -2.45 1.87 16.22
C VAL A 257 -3.93 1.92 16.57
N PHE A 258 -4.77 2.20 15.57
CA PHE A 258 -6.23 2.22 15.69
C PHE A 258 -6.86 1.29 14.66
N GLU A 259 -7.69 0.34 15.11
CA GLU A 259 -8.47 -0.53 14.24
C GLU A 259 -9.80 0.13 13.92
N HIS A 260 -10.14 0.17 12.63
CA HIS A 260 -11.38 0.73 12.12
C HIS A 260 -12.34 -0.33 11.63
N GLU A 261 -13.62 -0.10 11.92
CA GLU A 261 -14.69 -0.59 11.06
C GLU A 261 -15.12 0.56 10.15
N LEU A 262 -14.85 0.43 8.84
CA LEU A 262 -15.17 1.46 7.85
C LEU A 262 -16.44 1.09 7.06
N ALA A 263 -17.31 2.09 6.87
CA ALA A 263 -18.41 1.98 5.93
C ALA A 263 -17.90 2.09 4.49
N ALA A 264 -18.65 1.50 3.57
CA ALA A 264 -18.33 1.47 2.14
C ALA A 264 -19.44 2.10 1.32
N GLU A 265 -19.07 2.51 0.11
CA GLU A 265 -19.98 2.92 -0.96
C GLU A 265 -20.85 1.75 -1.43
N GLU A 266 -21.77 2.05 -2.37
CA GLU A 266 -22.71 1.08 -2.92
C GLU A 266 -22.02 -0.09 -3.62
N ASP A 267 -20.91 0.20 -4.28
CA ASP A 267 -20.08 -0.73 -5.03
C ASP A 267 -19.02 -1.45 -4.17
N GLY A 268 -19.01 -1.20 -2.85
CA GLY A 268 -18.03 -1.78 -1.93
C GLY A 268 -16.75 -0.95 -1.75
N THR A 269 -16.57 0.16 -2.47
CA THR A 269 -15.41 1.04 -2.36
C THR A 269 -15.37 1.76 -1.01
N VAL A 270 -14.20 1.80 -0.38
CA VAL A 270 -13.96 2.55 0.86
C VAL A 270 -13.01 3.72 0.57
N PRO A 271 -13.46 4.98 0.70
CA PRO A 271 -12.60 6.15 0.55
C PRO A 271 -11.93 6.55 1.88
N VAL A 272 -10.60 6.61 1.90
CA VAL A 272 -9.81 7.12 3.04
C VAL A 272 -8.80 8.16 2.53
N ALA A 273 -8.50 9.21 3.29
CA ALA A 273 -7.45 10.15 2.95
C ALA A 273 -6.76 10.75 4.17
N VAL A 274 -5.50 11.14 4.01
CA VAL A 274 -4.84 12.11 4.90
C VAL A 274 -4.71 13.42 4.15
N VAL A 275 -5.15 14.51 4.79
CA VAL A 275 -5.20 15.83 4.16
C VAL A 275 -4.53 16.88 5.05
N ASN A 276 -3.77 17.77 4.43
CA ASN A 276 -3.29 19.01 5.03
C ASN A 276 -3.92 20.19 4.27
N ARG A 277 -4.98 20.75 4.86
CA ARG A 277 -5.74 21.85 4.24
C ARG A 277 -4.92 23.12 4.08
N SER A 278 -4.00 23.40 5.01
CA SER A 278 -3.14 24.58 4.94
C SER A 278 -2.21 24.57 3.73
N LEU A 279 -1.83 23.36 3.27
CA LEU A 279 -1.00 23.15 2.09
C LEU A 279 -1.81 22.91 0.81
N GLY A 280 -3.14 22.78 0.91
CA GLY A 280 -3.98 22.33 -0.19
C GLY A 280 -3.49 21.01 -0.78
N LEU A 281 -3.07 20.06 0.06
CA LEU A 281 -2.51 18.78 -0.37
C LEU A 281 -3.09 17.63 0.45
N GLY A 282 -3.44 16.55 -0.21
CA GLY A 282 -3.80 15.30 0.44
C GLY A 282 -3.41 14.08 -0.38
N VAL A 283 -3.40 12.93 0.28
CA VAL A 283 -3.26 11.62 -0.37
C VAL A 283 -4.44 10.77 0.02
N TYR A 284 -5.11 10.20 -0.97
CA TYR A 284 -6.24 9.31 -0.78
C TYR A 284 -5.90 7.87 -1.14
N GLN A 285 -6.69 6.97 -0.58
CA GLN A 285 -6.75 5.55 -0.86
C GLN A 285 -8.21 5.16 -1.12
N LEU A 286 -8.42 4.43 -2.21
CA LEU A 286 -9.68 3.72 -2.47
C LEU A 286 -9.36 2.23 -2.50
N TYR A 287 -10.12 1.43 -1.76
CA TYR A 287 -9.97 -0.01 -1.76
C TYR A 287 -11.33 -0.71 -1.63
N ASP A 288 -11.37 -1.99 -1.97
CA ASP A 288 -12.58 -2.81 -1.90
C ASP A 288 -12.71 -3.46 -0.51
N ARG A 289 -13.83 -3.23 0.18
CA ARG A 289 -14.07 -3.77 1.53
C ARG A 289 -14.20 -5.29 1.56
N GLU A 290 -14.71 -5.93 0.51
CA GLU A 290 -14.83 -7.39 0.48
C GLU A 290 -13.46 -8.06 0.37
N GLN A 291 -12.55 -7.41 -0.37
CA GLN A 291 -11.16 -7.88 -0.52
C GLN A 291 -10.34 -7.61 0.75
N LEU A 292 -10.52 -6.43 1.38
CA LEU A 292 -9.79 -5.98 2.56
C LEU A 292 -10.78 -5.49 3.65
N PRO A 293 -11.40 -6.40 4.41
CA PRO A 293 -12.48 -6.07 5.35
C PRO A 293 -12.05 -5.28 6.60
N HIS A 294 -10.75 -5.19 6.88
CA HIS A 294 -10.20 -4.47 8.02
C HIS A 294 -9.37 -3.29 7.57
N HIS A 295 -9.24 -2.28 8.43
CA HIS A 295 -8.39 -1.13 8.16
C HIS A 295 -7.77 -0.63 9.45
N PHE A 296 -6.48 -0.28 9.41
CA PHE A 296 -5.77 0.30 10.54
C PHE A 296 -5.25 1.70 10.23
N VAL A 297 -5.09 2.49 11.28
CA VAL A 297 -4.22 3.67 11.25
C VAL A 297 -3.07 3.44 12.21
N TRP A 298 -1.86 3.30 11.69
CA TRP A 298 -0.63 3.40 12.46
C TRP A 298 -0.21 4.86 12.54
N ARG A 299 -0.12 5.39 13.74
CA ARG A 299 0.22 6.78 13.99
C ARG A 299 1.51 6.85 14.79
N MET A 300 2.58 7.27 14.13
CA MET A 300 3.88 7.49 14.74
C MET A 300 4.31 8.93 14.48
N LEU A 301 3.99 9.82 15.42
CA LEU A 301 4.26 11.27 15.32
C LEU A 301 5.54 11.66 16.05
N GLY A 302 6.57 10.80 16.00
CA GLY A 302 7.82 11.01 16.71
C GLY A 302 8.89 11.68 15.86
N GLU A 303 9.88 12.26 16.52
CA GLU A 303 11.06 12.82 15.86
C GLU A 303 11.83 11.75 15.07
N GLY A 304 12.20 12.05 13.82
CA GLY A 304 12.91 11.13 12.93
C GLY A 304 12.09 9.93 12.39
N THR A 305 10.97 9.60 13.03
CA THR A 305 9.98 8.61 12.58
C THR A 305 8.60 9.28 12.61
N TYR A 306 8.34 10.13 11.62
CA TYR A 306 7.14 10.96 11.54
C TYR A 306 6.27 10.52 10.36
N VAL A 307 5.30 9.64 10.65
CA VAL A 307 4.57 8.87 9.65
C VAL A 307 3.17 8.49 10.13
N VAL A 308 2.24 8.46 9.18
CA VAL A 308 0.90 7.89 9.35
C VAL A 308 0.68 6.80 8.31
N GLY A 309 0.38 5.59 8.78
CA GLY A 309 -0.06 4.45 7.99
C GLY A 309 -1.58 4.44 7.78
N ILE A 310 -2.07 4.20 6.56
CA ILE A 310 -3.47 3.83 6.28
C ILE A 310 -3.52 2.43 5.67
N GLU A 311 -3.98 1.46 6.44
CA GLU A 311 -3.62 0.06 6.24
C GLU A 311 -4.83 -0.85 6.05
N PRO A 312 -5.39 -0.97 4.83
CA PRO A 312 -6.42 -1.95 4.55
C PRO A 312 -5.83 -3.37 4.58
N SER A 313 -6.56 -4.30 5.20
CA SER A 313 -6.07 -5.64 5.53
C SER A 313 -7.14 -6.72 5.46
N THR A 314 -6.71 -7.95 5.21
CA THR A 314 -7.54 -9.16 5.33
C THR A 314 -7.79 -9.60 6.77
N ASN A 315 -7.03 -9.10 7.75
CA ASN A 315 -7.09 -9.58 9.12
C ASN A 315 -7.19 -8.41 10.11
N ARG A 316 -7.52 -8.72 11.36
CA ARG A 316 -7.55 -7.76 12.48
C ARG A 316 -6.17 -7.60 13.10
N THR A 317 -5.98 -6.53 13.89
CA THR A 317 -4.71 -6.26 14.58
C THR A 317 -4.26 -7.39 15.51
N ALA A 318 -5.21 -8.19 16.03
CA ALA A 318 -4.94 -9.35 16.88
C ALA A 318 -4.08 -10.45 16.21
N GLY A 319 -3.96 -10.44 14.88
CA GLY A 319 -2.97 -11.24 14.15
C GLY A 319 -3.37 -12.70 13.92
N ARG A 320 -2.39 -13.48 13.44
CA ARG A 320 -2.57 -14.83 12.89
C ARG A 320 -3.31 -15.80 13.81
N LEU A 321 -2.89 -15.90 15.07
CA LEU A 321 -3.41 -16.90 16.00
C LEU A 321 -4.86 -16.60 16.41
N ASP A 322 -5.20 -15.32 16.58
CA ASP A 322 -6.59 -14.91 16.81
C ASP A 322 -7.46 -15.21 15.59
N ALA A 323 -6.99 -14.84 14.39
CA ALA A 323 -7.69 -15.12 13.15
C ALA A 323 -7.95 -16.63 12.99
N ARG A 324 -6.97 -17.50 13.26
CA ARG A 324 -7.15 -18.97 13.22
C ARG A 324 -8.21 -19.42 14.22
N ARG A 325 -8.12 -19.00 15.48
CA ARG A 325 -9.08 -19.36 16.54
C ARG A 325 -10.51 -18.96 16.20
N ARG A 326 -10.68 -17.85 15.48
CA ARG A 326 -11.99 -17.34 15.04
C ARG A 326 -12.48 -17.93 13.72
N GLY A 327 -11.67 -18.74 13.04
CA GLY A 327 -11.96 -19.25 11.70
C GLY A 327 -11.91 -18.16 10.61
N GLU A 328 -11.20 -17.05 10.88
CA GLU A 328 -11.03 -15.90 9.99
C GLU A 328 -9.68 -15.93 9.24
N LEU A 329 -8.77 -16.83 9.61
CA LEU A 329 -7.52 -17.03 8.87
C LEU A 329 -7.84 -17.67 7.51
N ILE A 330 -7.53 -16.95 6.44
CA ILE A 330 -7.76 -17.43 5.07
C ILE A 330 -6.83 -18.62 4.83
N GLU A 331 -7.35 -19.68 4.24
CA GLU A 331 -6.56 -20.80 3.73
C GLU A 331 -6.81 -20.92 2.22
N LEU A 332 -5.73 -20.91 1.43
CA LEU A 332 -5.78 -21.10 -0.02
C LEU A 332 -5.41 -22.55 -0.31
N LYS A 333 -6.30 -23.29 -0.98
CA LYS A 333 -5.99 -24.62 -1.53
C LYS A 333 -5.17 -24.50 -2.81
N ALA A 334 -4.64 -25.63 -3.28
CA ALA A 334 -3.93 -25.70 -4.56
C ALA A 334 -4.71 -25.04 -5.71
N GLY A 335 -4.09 -24.05 -6.36
CA GLY A 335 -4.67 -23.30 -7.47
C GLY A 335 -5.73 -22.27 -7.09
N GLU A 336 -6.11 -22.14 -5.82
CA GLU A 336 -7.01 -21.07 -5.38
C GLU A 336 -6.31 -19.71 -5.41
N ARG A 337 -7.11 -18.69 -5.74
CA ARG A 337 -6.63 -17.32 -5.94
C ARG A 337 -7.46 -16.32 -5.14
N ARG A 338 -6.82 -15.22 -4.75
CA ARG A 338 -7.50 -14.03 -4.24
C ARG A 338 -6.98 -12.78 -4.94
N SER A 339 -7.89 -11.85 -5.18
CA SER A 339 -7.58 -10.59 -5.85
C SER A 339 -7.74 -9.41 -4.91
N TYR A 340 -6.86 -8.43 -5.07
CA TYR A 340 -6.82 -7.21 -4.28
C TYR A 340 -6.61 -6.01 -5.21
N ALA A 341 -7.40 -4.95 -5.03
CA ALA A 341 -7.30 -3.73 -5.81
C ALA A 341 -7.26 -2.52 -4.89
N MET A 342 -6.39 -1.58 -5.23
CA MET A 342 -6.24 -0.31 -4.53
C MET A 342 -5.91 0.81 -5.51
N GLU A 343 -6.51 1.97 -5.31
CA GLU A 343 -6.12 3.22 -5.95
C GLU A 343 -5.48 4.13 -4.91
N LEU A 344 -4.37 4.77 -5.27
CA LEU A 344 -3.72 5.81 -4.47
C LEU A 344 -3.57 7.06 -5.33
N GLY A 345 -3.92 8.23 -4.79
CA GLY A 345 -3.84 9.46 -5.57
C GLY A 345 -3.75 10.72 -4.72
N VAL A 346 -3.54 11.83 -5.41
CA VAL A 346 -3.39 13.17 -4.82
C VAL A 346 -4.73 13.89 -4.80
N LEU A 347 -4.97 14.65 -3.74
CA LEU A 347 -5.98 15.71 -3.68
C LEU A 347 -5.24 17.04 -3.76
N GLU A 348 -5.42 17.78 -4.86
CA GLU A 348 -4.79 19.08 -5.10
C GLU A 348 -5.77 20.23 -4.87
N GLY A 349 -5.44 21.07 -3.89
CA GLY A 349 -6.19 22.25 -3.53
C GLY A 349 -7.44 21.98 -2.68
N GLU A 350 -8.02 23.07 -2.19
CA GLU A 350 -9.19 23.04 -1.30
C GLU A 350 -10.40 22.35 -1.96
N ALA A 351 -10.63 22.59 -3.25
CA ALA A 351 -11.78 22.04 -3.96
C ALA A 351 -11.79 20.51 -3.98
N GLU A 352 -10.67 19.87 -4.30
CA GLU A 352 -10.56 18.41 -4.33
C GLU A 352 -10.65 17.80 -2.93
N ILE A 353 -10.00 18.43 -1.94
CA ILE A 353 -10.08 18.00 -0.53
C ILE A 353 -11.53 18.03 -0.03
N GLU A 354 -12.26 19.12 -0.26
CA GLU A 354 -13.64 19.25 0.22
C GLU A 354 -14.62 18.39 -0.57
N ASN A 355 -14.36 18.12 -1.85
CA ASN A 355 -15.09 17.10 -2.61
C ASN A 355 -14.90 15.71 -1.99
N PHE A 356 -13.67 15.34 -1.64
CA PHE A 356 -13.39 14.06 -1.01
C PHE A 356 -14.00 13.96 0.40
N ALA A 357 -13.94 15.04 1.18
CA ALA A 357 -14.59 15.10 2.49
C ALA A 357 -16.11 14.88 2.39
N ARG A 358 -16.77 15.51 1.41
CA ARG A 358 -18.20 15.27 1.13
C ARG A 358 -18.48 13.83 0.72
N ARG A 359 -17.62 13.22 -0.11
CA ARG A 359 -17.71 11.81 -0.50
C ARG A 359 -17.69 10.90 0.74
N VAL A 360 -16.71 11.09 1.63
CA VAL A 360 -16.59 10.33 2.89
C VAL A 360 -17.82 10.52 3.79
N GLU A 361 -18.32 11.75 3.94
CA GLU A 361 -19.48 12.04 4.77
C GLU A 361 -20.77 11.39 4.23
N ALA A 362 -20.96 11.39 2.90
CA ALA A 362 -22.09 10.73 2.27
C ALA A 362 -22.15 9.22 2.59
N VAL A 363 -20.99 8.56 2.68
CA VAL A 363 -20.89 7.16 3.08
C VAL A 363 -21.35 6.96 4.54
N LYS A 364 -20.94 7.84 5.45
CA LYS A 364 -21.34 7.78 6.87
C LYS A 364 -22.84 7.96 7.07
N VAL A 365 -23.42 9.01 6.49
CA VAL A 365 -24.85 9.32 6.59
C VAL A 365 -25.69 8.15 6.08
N ARG A 366 -25.27 7.54 4.97
CA ARG A 366 -25.94 6.37 4.42
C ARG A 366 -25.90 5.17 5.36
N GLN A 367 -24.75 4.90 5.97
CA GLN A 367 -24.60 3.79 6.89
C GLN A 367 -25.46 3.98 8.14
N ALA A 368 -25.56 5.19 8.67
CA ALA A 368 -26.45 5.51 9.80
C ALA A 368 -27.92 5.21 9.48
N ARG A 369 -28.42 5.64 8.31
CA ARG A 369 -29.79 5.34 7.85
C ARG A 369 -30.08 3.84 7.73
N LYS A 370 -29.10 3.05 7.27
CA LYS A 370 -29.25 1.58 7.22
C LYS A 370 -29.33 0.95 8.62
N GLY A 371 -28.70 1.55 9.62
CA GLY A 371 -28.76 1.13 11.01
C GLY A 371 -30.11 1.42 11.67
N GLU A 372 -30.75 2.54 11.34
CA GLU A 372 -32.05 2.94 11.90
C GLU A 372 -33.25 2.14 11.34
N MET A 373 -33.09 1.53 10.17
CA MET A 373 -34.12 0.71 9.50
C MET A 373 -34.09 -0.77 9.88
N ARG A 374 -33.11 -1.20 10.68
CA ARG A 374 -32.96 -2.58 11.19
C ARG A 374 -33.31 -2.63 12.65
#